data_AF-A0A7W6PT67-F1
#
_entry.id   AF-A0A7W6PT67-F1
#
_cell.length_a   1.000
_cell.length_b   1.000
_cell.length_c   1.000
_cell.angle_alpha   90.00
_cell.angle_beta   90.00
_cell.angle_gamma   90.00
#
_symmetry.space_group_name_H-M   'P 1'
#
loop_
_entity.id
_entity.type
_entity.pdbx_description
1 polymer ?
#
loop_
_entity_poly.entity_id
_entity_poly.type
_entity_poly.pdbx_seq_one_letter_code
_entity_poly.pdbx_strand_id
1 'polypeptide(L)'
;MRRTKWLALGMAMAPFAAQAETPDGAGEAMAAASIVVTGTGLALPPGTPAYGSVVIDRDRLADAASGRIESVLADVAGFQQFRRSDSRSSNPSNQGATLRALGGNASSRTLVLLDGVPVADPFFG
;
A
#
# COMPACT_ATOMS: atom_id res chain seq x y z
N MET A 1 12.61 77.24 47.75
CA MET A 1 12.20 75.84 47.50
C MET A 1 10.99 75.81 46.57
N ARG A 2 11.18 75.66 45.25
CA ARG A 2 10.10 75.45 44.29
C ARG A 2 10.57 74.46 43.21
N ARG A 3 9.79 73.39 43.04
CA ARG A 3 10.16 72.11 42.44
C ARG A 3 10.02 72.13 40.92
N THR A 4 11.05 71.67 40.22
CA THR A 4 11.06 71.32 38.79
C THR A 4 10.08 70.18 38.53
N LYS A 5 9.18 70.33 37.55
CA LYS A 5 8.30 69.25 37.07
C LYS A 5 8.77 68.82 35.67
N TRP A 6 9.27 67.59 35.58
CA TRP A 6 9.56 66.91 34.32
C TRP A 6 8.26 66.23 33.84
N LEU A 7 7.87 66.49 32.59
CA LEU A 7 6.75 65.77 31.96
C LEU A 7 7.34 64.58 31.19
N ALA A 8 7.12 63.36 31.68
CA ALA A 8 7.43 62.13 30.95
C ALA A 8 6.29 61.83 29.97
N LEU A 9 6.61 61.78 28.68
CA LEU A 9 5.70 61.38 27.61
C LEU A 9 5.62 59.85 27.57
N GLY A 10 4.53 59.29 28.09
CA GLY A 10 4.25 57.85 28.02
C GLY A 10 3.75 57.46 26.63
N MET A 11 4.54 56.69 25.90
CA MET A 11 4.16 56.09 24.61
C MET A 11 3.33 54.83 24.90
N ALA A 12 2.02 54.89 24.66
CA ALA A 12 1.14 53.73 24.77
C ALA A 12 1.32 52.83 23.53
N MET A 13 1.85 51.62 23.72
CA MET A 13 1.77 50.58 22.70
C MET A 13 0.35 50.02 22.68
N ALA A 14 -0.37 50.23 21.57
CA ALA A 14 -1.61 49.51 21.30
C ALA A 14 -1.26 48.08 20.82
N PRO A 15 -2.04 47.05 21.20
CA PRO A 15 -1.84 45.69 20.72
C PRO A 15 -2.21 45.63 19.24
N PHE A 16 -1.30 45.10 18.43
CA PHE A 16 -1.52 44.82 17.02
C PHE A 16 -2.49 43.63 16.93
N ALA A 17 -3.74 43.87 16.51
CA ALA A 17 -4.69 42.80 16.27
C ALA A 17 -4.28 42.05 14.99
N ALA A 18 -3.87 40.79 15.14
CA ALA A 18 -3.65 39.89 14.01
C ALA A 18 -4.98 39.62 13.32
N GLN A 19 -5.15 40.14 12.09
CA GLN A 19 -6.26 39.75 11.23
C GLN A 19 -5.92 38.37 10.64
N ALA A 20 -6.67 37.34 11.03
CA ALA A 20 -6.63 36.05 10.34
C ALA A 20 -7.35 36.21 8.99
N GLU A 21 -6.66 35.89 7.90
CA GLU A 21 -7.23 35.83 6.57
C GLU A 21 -8.25 34.67 6.53
N THR A 22 -9.53 35.01 6.44
CA THR A 22 -10.58 34.03 6.17
C THR A 22 -10.38 33.52 4.75
N PRO A 23 -10.26 32.21 4.51
CA PRO A 23 -10.13 31.69 3.15
C PRO A 23 -11.38 32.11 2.38
N ASP A 24 -11.18 32.77 1.24
CA ASP A 24 -12.26 33.12 0.33
C ASP A 24 -13.10 31.86 0.05
N GLY A 25 -14.42 31.95 0.28
CA GLY A 25 -15.42 30.89 0.03
C GLY A 25 -15.54 30.46 -1.44
N ALA A 26 -14.57 30.81 -2.29
CA ALA A 26 -14.41 30.29 -3.64
C ALA A 26 -13.94 28.82 -3.66
N GLY A 27 -13.51 28.27 -2.52
CA GLY A 27 -13.08 26.86 -2.40
C GLY A 27 -14.23 25.83 -2.38
N GLU A 28 -15.46 26.22 -2.04
CA GLU A 28 -16.61 25.29 -1.96
C GLU A 28 -17.27 25.04 -3.33
N ALA A 29 -17.11 25.95 -4.30
CA ALA A 29 -17.69 25.83 -5.64
C ALA A 29 -16.96 24.81 -6.54
N MET A 30 -15.80 24.31 -6.10
CA MET A 30 -15.08 23.24 -6.75
C MET A 30 -15.19 21.98 -5.90
N ALA A 31 -16.41 21.60 -5.52
CA ALA A 31 -16.72 20.24 -5.09
C ALA A 31 -16.12 19.30 -6.13
N ALA A 32 -15.00 18.68 -5.77
CA ALA A 32 -14.04 18.10 -6.68
C ALA A 32 -14.74 17.20 -7.70
N ALA A 33 -14.71 17.61 -8.97
CA ALA A 33 -15.17 16.75 -10.06
C ALA A 33 -14.34 15.45 -9.97
N SER A 34 -14.97 14.36 -9.55
CA SER A 34 -14.27 13.10 -9.36
C SER A 34 -13.89 12.54 -10.73
N ILE A 35 -12.59 12.52 -11.01
CA ILE A 35 -12.07 11.89 -12.23
C ILE A 35 -11.82 10.42 -11.90
N VAL A 36 -12.73 9.54 -12.36
CA VAL A 36 -12.56 8.10 -12.22
C VAL A 36 -11.78 7.58 -13.42
N VAL A 37 -10.56 7.10 -13.17
CA VAL A 37 -9.71 6.47 -14.18
C VAL A 37 -9.85 4.95 -14.05
N THR A 38 -10.46 4.30 -15.03
CA THR A 38 -10.50 2.84 -15.13
C THR A 38 -9.44 2.36 -16.11
N GLY A 39 -8.52 1.50 -15.66
CA GLY A 39 -7.55 0.81 -16.51
C GLY A 39 -7.88 -0.66 -16.63
N THR A 40 -7.74 -1.25 -17.82
CA THR A 40 -7.72 -2.71 -18.01
C THR A 40 -6.37 -3.11 -18.59
N GLY A 41 -5.90 -4.32 -18.25
CA GLY A 41 -4.74 -4.89 -18.91
C GLY A 41 -5.01 -5.10 -20.41
N LEU A 42 -3.98 -4.96 -21.23
CA LEU A 42 -4.02 -5.38 -22.63
C LEU A 42 -4.07 -6.91 -22.72
N ALA A 43 -4.58 -7.42 -23.85
CA ALA A 43 -4.51 -8.85 -24.14
C ALA A 43 -3.06 -9.33 -24.10
N LEU A 44 -2.87 -10.55 -23.59
CA LEU A 44 -1.56 -11.19 -23.53
C LEU A 44 -1.01 -11.36 -24.96
N PRO A 45 0.27 -11.02 -25.21
CA PRO A 45 0.87 -11.20 -26.52
C PRO A 45 0.89 -12.68 -26.94
N PRO A 46 0.93 -12.99 -28.25
CA PRO A 46 0.92 -14.38 -28.73
C PRO A 46 2.11 -15.22 -28.23
N GLY A 47 3.20 -14.56 -27.80
CA GLY A 47 4.36 -15.22 -27.19
C GLY A 47 4.17 -15.63 -25.73
N THR A 48 3.09 -15.24 -25.05
CA THR A 48 2.87 -15.51 -23.62
C THR A 48 2.98 -17.00 -23.22
N PRO A 49 2.48 -17.96 -24.01
CA PRO A 49 2.61 -19.38 -23.68
C PRO A 49 4.07 -19.84 -23.48
N ALA A 50 5.05 -19.14 -24.06
CA ALA A 50 6.46 -19.47 -23.91
C ALA A 50 7.00 -19.25 -22.49
N TYR A 51 6.34 -18.44 -21.65
CA TYR A 51 6.84 -18.11 -20.30
C TYR A 51 6.49 -19.15 -19.22
N GLY A 52 5.73 -20.19 -19.57
CA GLY A 52 5.33 -21.28 -18.67
C GLY A 52 4.53 -20.79 -17.47
N SER A 53 3.20 -20.85 -17.56
CA SER A 53 2.27 -20.51 -16.47
C SER A 53 1.56 -21.77 -15.96
N VAL A 54 1.09 -21.69 -14.72
CA VAL A 54 0.19 -22.68 -14.12
C VAL A 54 -1.03 -21.93 -13.62
N VAL A 55 -2.20 -22.37 -14.05
CA VAL A 55 -3.50 -21.86 -13.58
C VAL A 55 -4.08 -22.89 -12.64
N ILE A 56 -4.45 -22.44 -11.44
CA ILE A 56 -5.14 -23.26 -10.44
C ILE A 56 -6.60 -22.80 -10.43
N ASP A 57 -7.49 -23.64 -10.96
CA ASP A 57 -8.92 -23.34 -11.01
C ASP A 57 -9.58 -23.44 -9.63
N ARG A 58 -10.75 -22.80 -9.51
CA ARG A 58 -11.52 -22.76 -8.26
C ARG A 58 -11.89 -24.15 -7.75
N ASP A 59 -12.25 -25.07 -8.62
CA ASP A 59 -12.65 -26.42 -8.22
C ASP A 59 -11.49 -27.17 -7.56
N ARG A 60 -10.26 -27.01 -8.09
CA ARG A 60 -9.03 -27.54 -7.49
C ARG A 60 -8.78 -26.96 -6.10
N LEU A 61 -9.08 -25.68 -5.88
CA LEU A 61 -8.96 -25.06 -4.55
C LEU A 61 -10.04 -25.58 -3.58
N ALA A 62 -11.27 -25.79 -4.06
CA ALA A 62 -12.39 -26.26 -3.25
C ALA A 62 -12.24 -27.74 -2.85
N ASP A 63 -11.66 -28.56 -3.72
CA ASP A 63 -11.43 -29.99 -3.48
C ASP A 63 -10.21 -30.27 -2.59
N ALA A 64 -9.41 -29.25 -2.28
CA ALA A 64 -8.23 -29.40 -1.43
C ALA A 64 -8.64 -29.76 0.01
N ALA A 65 -8.38 -31.01 0.42
CA ALA A 65 -8.77 -31.53 1.74
C ALA A 65 -8.26 -30.70 2.93
N SER A 66 -7.13 -29.98 2.76
CA SER A 66 -6.58 -29.12 3.80
C SER A 66 -7.34 -27.81 3.97
N GLY A 67 -8.13 -27.40 2.96
CA GLY A 67 -8.77 -26.09 2.84
C GLY A 67 -7.80 -24.92 2.63
N ARG A 68 -6.55 -25.19 2.25
CA ARG A 68 -5.46 -24.20 2.29
C ARG A 68 -4.75 -24.05 0.96
N ILE A 69 -4.50 -22.80 0.59
CA ILE A 69 -3.82 -22.44 -0.66
C ILE A 69 -2.40 -23.00 -0.71
N GLU A 70 -1.68 -23.05 0.41
CA GLU A 70 -0.31 -23.59 0.46
C GLU A 70 -0.21 -25.06 0.07
N SER A 71 -1.26 -25.85 0.33
CA SER A 71 -1.27 -27.27 -0.02
C SER A 71 -1.41 -27.49 -1.52
N VAL A 72 -2.21 -26.65 -2.19
CA VAL A 72 -2.40 -26.73 -3.65
C VAL A 72 -1.18 -26.18 -4.37
N LEU A 73 -0.56 -25.12 -3.83
CA LEU A 73 0.66 -24.55 -4.37
C LEU A 73 1.88 -25.48 -4.24
N ALA A 74 1.90 -26.37 -3.25
CA ALA A 74 2.98 -27.35 -3.08
C ALA A 74 3.08 -28.35 -4.24
N ASP A 75 1.99 -28.58 -4.99
CA ASP A 75 1.96 -29.44 -6.18
C ASP A 75 2.54 -28.75 -7.42
N VAL A 76 2.77 -27.44 -7.38
CA VAL A 76 3.21 -26.66 -8.56
C VAL A 76 4.71 -26.80 -8.76
N ALA A 77 5.09 -27.31 -9.94
CA ALA A 77 6.50 -27.49 -10.30
C ALA A 77 7.26 -26.15 -10.26
N GLY A 78 8.43 -26.16 -9.58
CA GLY A 78 9.27 -24.99 -9.45
C GLY A 78 8.78 -23.94 -8.46
N PHE A 79 7.69 -24.20 -7.71
CA PHE A 79 7.27 -23.38 -6.57
C PHE A 79 7.81 -23.97 -5.26
N GLN A 80 8.34 -23.14 -4.39
CA GLN A 80 8.79 -23.54 -3.05
C GLN A 80 8.44 -22.48 -2.00
N GLN A 81 8.07 -22.91 -0.80
CA GLN A 81 7.82 -22.04 0.35
C GLN A 81 9.03 -22.04 1.29
N PHE A 82 9.43 -20.86 1.74
CA PHE A 82 10.56 -20.70 2.64
C PHE A 82 10.17 -20.97 4.11
N ARG A 83 8.97 -20.54 4.53
CA ARG A 83 8.48 -20.71 5.91
C ARG A 83 7.44 -21.83 5.99
N ARG A 84 7.35 -22.45 7.17
CA ARG A 84 6.43 -23.54 7.50
C ARG A 84 5.16 -23.11 8.24
N SER A 85 4.98 -21.81 8.46
CA SER A 85 3.77 -21.29 9.10
C SER A 85 2.60 -21.39 8.14
N ASP A 86 1.55 -22.08 8.57
CA ASP A 86 0.35 -22.28 7.78
C ASP A 86 -0.57 -21.04 7.79
N SER A 87 -1.51 -21.00 6.85
CA SER A 87 -2.48 -19.90 6.73
C SER A 87 -3.46 -19.78 7.92
N ARG A 88 -3.48 -20.77 8.83
CA ARG A 88 -4.24 -20.67 10.08
C ARG A 88 -3.61 -19.73 11.09
N SER A 89 -2.29 -19.61 11.06
CA SER A 89 -1.51 -18.90 12.07
C SER A 89 -0.73 -17.70 11.51
N SER A 90 -0.72 -17.52 10.18
CA SER A 90 -0.06 -16.40 9.50
C SER A 90 -0.74 -16.08 8.16
N ASN A 91 -0.54 -14.87 7.62
CA ASN A 91 -1.02 -14.53 6.29
C ASN A 91 -0.31 -15.42 5.23
N PRO A 92 -1.01 -15.98 4.23
CA PRO A 92 -0.38 -16.74 3.15
C PRO A 92 0.81 -16.04 2.48
N SER A 93 0.83 -14.70 2.37
CA SER A 93 1.95 -13.95 1.79
C SER A 93 3.23 -13.98 2.65
N ASN A 94 3.14 -14.34 3.93
CA ASN A 94 4.29 -14.50 4.84
C ASN A 94 5.11 -15.75 4.58
N GLN A 95 4.56 -16.74 3.86
CA GLN A 95 5.23 -18.03 3.67
C GLN A 95 6.54 -17.89 2.87
N GLY A 96 6.68 -16.81 2.10
CA GLY A 96 7.86 -16.54 1.28
C GLY A 96 7.92 -17.51 0.09
N ALA A 97 7.39 -17.08 -1.05
CA ALA A 97 7.37 -17.88 -2.26
C ALA A 97 8.69 -17.77 -3.03
N THR A 98 9.18 -18.92 -3.51
CA THR A 98 10.30 -19.03 -4.45
C THR A 98 9.76 -19.63 -5.75
N LEU A 99 10.06 -19.02 -6.88
CA LEU A 99 9.72 -19.52 -8.21
C LEU A 99 10.98 -19.80 -9.01
N ARG A 100 11.16 -21.05 -9.46
CA ARG A 100 12.32 -21.49 -10.24
C ARG A 100 13.65 -21.11 -9.57
N ALA A 101 13.72 -21.30 -8.25
CA ALA A 101 14.83 -20.91 -7.37
C ALA A 101 15.09 -19.39 -7.24
N LEU A 102 14.16 -18.53 -7.66
CA LEU A 102 14.24 -17.07 -7.50
C LEU A 102 13.25 -16.58 -6.42
N GLY A 103 13.64 -15.55 -5.67
CA GLY A 103 12.74 -14.89 -4.70
C GLY A 103 12.60 -15.59 -3.34
N GLY A 104 13.48 -16.55 -3.04
CA GLY A 104 13.49 -17.31 -1.78
C GLY A 104 14.58 -16.91 -0.79
N ASN A 105 15.23 -15.76 -0.94
CA ASN A 105 16.32 -15.33 -0.06
C ASN A 105 15.91 -14.12 0.80
N ALA A 106 16.70 -13.81 1.82
CA ALA A 106 16.38 -12.73 2.76
C ALA A 106 16.26 -11.34 2.11
N SER A 107 16.86 -11.13 0.93
CA SER A 107 16.93 -9.85 0.23
C SER A 107 16.02 -9.76 -1.00
N SER A 108 15.48 -10.88 -1.50
CA SER A 108 14.62 -10.91 -2.69
C SER A 108 13.44 -11.84 -2.50
N ARG A 109 12.25 -11.37 -2.89
CA ARG A 109 10.97 -12.07 -2.77
C ARG A 109 10.32 -12.20 -4.14
N THR A 110 9.60 -13.30 -4.37
CA THR A 110 8.73 -13.43 -5.54
C THR A 110 7.62 -12.39 -5.49
N LEU A 111 7.31 -11.77 -6.63
CA LEU A 111 6.18 -10.85 -6.77
C LEU A 111 4.86 -11.61 -6.58
N VAL A 112 4.04 -11.16 -5.63
CA VAL A 112 2.68 -11.67 -5.41
C VAL A 112 1.68 -10.56 -5.68
N LEU A 113 0.71 -10.85 -6.53
CA LEU A 113 -0.35 -9.92 -6.90
C LEU A 113 -1.69 -10.47 -6.40
N LEU A 114 -2.52 -9.60 -5.83
CA LEU A 114 -3.95 -9.84 -5.63
C LEU A 114 -4.68 -8.92 -6.60
N ASP A 115 -5.44 -9.50 -7.53
CA ASP A 115 -6.18 -8.76 -8.56
C ASP A 115 -5.32 -7.73 -9.33
N GLY A 116 -4.06 -8.08 -9.56
CA GLY A 116 -3.08 -7.23 -10.26
C GLY A 116 -2.34 -6.23 -9.36
N VAL A 117 -2.71 -6.11 -8.08
CA VAL A 117 -2.06 -5.20 -7.12
C VAL A 117 -1.00 -5.97 -6.31
N PRO A 118 0.24 -5.46 -6.19
CA PRO A 118 1.26 -6.07 -5.34
C PRO A 118 0.83 -6.11 -3.87
N VAL A 119 0.92 -7.29 -3.25
CA VAL A 119 0.50 -7.52 -1.84
C VAL A 119 1.60 -8.06 -0.94
N ALA A 120 2.85 -8.08 -1.40
CA ALA A 120 3.96 -8.51 -0.56
C ALA A 120 4.28 -7.45 0.50
N ASP A 121 4.21 -7.81 1.79
CA ASP A 121 4.66 -6.93 2.87
C ASP A 121 6.21 -6.85 2.93
N PRO A 122 6.79 -5.63 2.99
CA PRO A 122 8.24 -5.43 3.07
C PRO A 122 8.91 -5.90 4.37
N PHE A 123 8.18 -6.18 5.46
CA PHE A 123 8.77 -6.40 6.79
C PHE A 123 8.40 -7.71 7.50
N PHE A 124 7.73 -8.67 6.84
CA PHE A 124 7.13 -9.91 7.37
C PHE A 124 5.63 -9.85 7.73
N GLY A 125 4.76 -9.71 6.72
CA GLY A 125 3.30 -9.87 6.80
C GLY A 125 2.49 -8.64 7.11
#